data_AF-A0AAW9BT22-F1
#
_entry.id   AF-A0AAW9BT22-F1
#
_cell.length_a   1.000
_cell.length_b   1.000
_cell.length_c   1.000
_cell.angle_alpha   90.00
_cell.angle_beta   90.00
_cell.angle_gamma   90.00
#
_symmetry.space_group_name_H-M   'P 1'
#
loop_
_entity.id
_entity.type
_entity.pdbx_description
1 polymer ?
#
loop_
_entity_poly.entity_id
_entity_poly.type
_entity_poly.pdbx_seq_one_letter_code
_entity_poly.pdbx_strand_id
1 'polypeptide(L)'
;PLTDKLNIHLECHKGEKHFDATMAMKAQPFSSGSLLKCLIGTPIQTVKVMVGIYWHALKLWVKGAPFYSHPKYLASNERQASSDK
;
A
#
# COMPACT_ATOMS: atom_id res chain seq x y z
N PRO A 1 -28.16 23.75 10.78
CA PRO A 1 -26.96 24.39 10.18
C PRO A 1 -25.65 23.59 10.27
N LEU A 2 -25.48 22.67 11.23
CA LEU A 2 -24.34 21.73 11.29
C LEU A 2 -24.50 20.49 10.41
N THR A 3 -25.68 20.31 9.82
CA THR A 3 -26.07 19.06 9.14
C THR A 3 -25.43 18.89 7.76
N ASP A 4 -24.96 19.98 7.13
CA ASP A 4 -24.53 19.96 5.73
C ASP A 4 -23.01 20.08 5.55
N LYS A 5 -22.30 20.67 6.52
CA LYS A 5 -20.87 20.98 6.42
C LYS A 5 -20.22 20.86 7.79
N LEU A 6 -19.06 20.22 7.83
CA LEU A 6 -18.23 20.07 9.01
C LEU A 6 -16.79 20.46 8.65
N ASN A 7 -16.26 21.47 9.34
CA ASN A 7 -14.87 21.87 9.21
C ASN A 7 -14.14 21.50 10.50
N ILE A 8 -13.07 20.73 10.38
CA ILE A 8 -12.18 20.38 11.48
C ILE A 8 -10.85 21.07 11.22
N HIS A 9 -10.38 21.83 12.20
CA HIS A 9 -9.08 22.48 12.17
C HIS A 9 -8.25 21.93 13.33
N LEU A 10 -7.06 21.43 13.03
CA LEU A 10 -6.18 20.80 13.99
C LEU A 10 -4.79 21.42 13.87
N GLU A 11 -4.31 21.95 14.99
CA GLU A 11 -2.97 22.52 15.10
C GLU A 11 -2.17 21.76 16.16
N CYS A 12 -0.89 21.52 15.91
CA CYS A 12 0.03 20.95 16.89
C CYS A 12 1.15 21.94 17.19
N HIS A 13 1.21 22.40 18.43
CA HIS A 13 2.19 23.38 18.90
C HIS A 13 3.12 22.73 19.92
N LYS A 14 4.43 22.75 19.66
CA LYS A 14 5.46 22.28 20.60
C LYS A 14 6.55 23.35 20.69
N GLY A 15 6.24 24.45 21.38
CA GLY A 15 7.04 25.67 21.39
C GLY A 15 6.74 26.57 20.19
N GLU A 16 6.79 26.01 18.99
CA GLU A 16 6.37 26.63 17.72
C GLU A 16 5.32 25.79 16.98
N LYS A 17 4.68 26.32 15.92
CA LYS A 17 3.63 25.64 15.16
C LYS A 17 4.25 24.62 14.20
N HIS A 18 4.08 23.33 14.48
CA HIS A 18 4.69 22.24 13.71
C HIS A 18 3.74 21.65 12.66
N PHE A 19 2.43 21.75 12.89
CA PHE A 19 1.44 21.08 12.06
C PHE A 19 0.14 21.87 12.05
N ASP A 20 -0.42 22.02 10.85
CA ASP A 20 -1.75 22.55 10.59
C ASP A 20 -2.43 21.61 9.60
N ALA A 21 -3.58 21.08 9.98
CA ALA A 21 -4.45 20.34 9.08
C ALA A 21 -5.86 20.91 9.18
N THR A 22 -6.36 21.39 8.04
CA THR A 22 -7.75 21.81 7.89
C THR A 22 -8.48 20.83 7.00
N MET A 23 -9.54 20.22 7.51
CA MET A 23 -10.39 19.28 6.79
C MET A 23 -11.80 19.86 6.68
N ALA A 24 -12.21 20.18 5.45
CA ALA A 24 -13.55 20.62 5.14
C ALA A 24 -14.36 19.47 4.53
N MET A 25 -15.42 19.06 5.22
CA MET A 25 -16.29 17.96 4.81
C MET A 25 -17.69 18.48 4.52
N LYS A 26 -18.33 17.88 3.52
CA LYS A 26 -19.75 18.07 3.22
C LYS A 26 -20.50 16.82 3.62
N ALA A 27 -21.68 16.98 4.20
CA ALA A 27 -22.53 15.86 4.52
C ALA A 27 -22.96 15.14 3.24
N GLN A 28 -22.77 13.84 3.22
CA GLN A 28 -23.21 12.95 2.16
C GLN A 28 -24.28 12.04 2.78
N PRO A 29 -25.51 12.02 2.25
CA PRO A 29 -26.54 11.12 2.76
C PRO A 29 -26.07 9.67 2.59
N PHE A 30 -26.16 8.89 3.68
CA PHE A 30 -25.90 7.45 3.69
C PHE A 30 -26.98 6.72 2.87
N SER A 31 -26.86 6.78 1.55
CA SER A 31 -27.75 6.09 0.62
C SER A 31 -27.09 4.79 0.14
N SER A 32 -27.89 3.75 -0.04
CA SER A 32 -27.41 2.43 -0.49
C SER A 32 -26.62 2.51 -1.80
N GLY A 33 -27.01 3.41 -2.73
CA GLY A 33 -26.30 3.62 -3.99
C GLY A 33 -24.91 4.26 -3.85
N SER A 34 -24.76 5.23 -2.95
CA SER A 34 -23.44 5.84 -2.64
C SER A 34 -22.50 4.85 -1.95
N LEU A 35 -23.04 4.02 -1.06
CA LEU A 35 -22.28 3.02 -0.32
C LEU A 35 -21.84 1.88 -1.24
N LEU A 36 -22.71 1.43 -2.16
CA LEU A 36 -22.37 0.42 -3.17
C LEU A 36 -21.27 0.92 -4.11
N LYS A 37 -21.31 2.19 -4.54
CA LYS A 37 -20.23 2.78 -5.34
C LYS A 37 -18.90 2.79 -4.58
N CYS A 38 -18.92 3.13 -3.29
CA CYS A 38 -17.72 3.05 -2.44
C CYS A 38 -17.23 1.61 -2.33
N LEU A 39 -18.14 0.67 -2.06
CA LEU A 39 -17.85 -0.76 -1.93
C LEU A 39 -17.30 -1.38 -3.22
N ILE A 40 -17.70 -0.89 -4.40
CA ILE A 40 -17.14 -1.31 -5.69
C ILE A 40 -15.80 -0.58 -5.98
N GLY A 41 -15.63 0.66 -5.53
CA GLY A 41 -14.38 1.41 -5.70
C GLY A 41 -13.19 0.80 -4.96
N THR A 42 -13.42 0.29 -3.74
CA THR A 42 -12.39 -0.33 -2.90
C THR A 42 -11.71 -1.55 -3.56
N PRO A 43 -12.43 -2.56 -4.09
CA PRO A 43 -11.81 -3.70 -4.74
C PRO A 43 -11.12 -3.33 -6.06
N ILE A 44 -11.57 -2.28 -6.77
CA ILE A 44 -10.93 -1.86 -8.04
C ILE A 44 -9.49 -1.43 -7.82
N GLN A 45 -9.19 -0.72 -6.72
CA GLN A 45 -7.82 -0.33 -6.38
C GLN A 45 -6.94 -1.55 -6.11
N THR A 46 -7.45 -2.52 -5.34
CA THR A 46 -6.72 -3.76 -5.03
C THR A 46 -6.44 -4.58 -6.28
N VAL A 47 -7.43 -4.74 -7.18
CA VAL A 47 -7.26 -5.46 -8.44
C VAL A 47 -6.21 -4.79 -9.32
N LYS A 48 -6.20 -3.44 -9.39
CA LYS A 48 -5.16 -2.69 -10.11
C LYS A 48 -3.74 -2.99 -9.59
N VAL A 49 -3.56 -2.98 -8.28
CA VAL A 49 -2.25 -3.29 -7.66
C VAL A 49 -1.83 -4.72 -7.95
N MET A 50 -2.74 -5.68 -7.76
CA MET A 50 -2.52 -7.10 -8.10
C MET A 50 -2.08 -7.27 -9.54
N VAL A 51 -2.86 -6.75 -10.50
CA VAL A 51 -2.53 -6.82 -11.93
C VAL A 51 -1.18 -6.15 -12.21
N GLY A 52 -0.87 -5.02 -11.59
CA GLY A 52 0.43 -4.35 -11.70
C GLY A 52 1.59 -5.27 -11.29
N ILE A 53 1.48 -5.92 -10.12
CA ILE A 53 2.51 -6.85 -9.62
C ILE A 53 2.70 -8.02 -10.59
N TYR A 54 1.62 -8.66 -11.01
CA TYR A 54 1.70 -9.80 -11.95
C TYR A 54 2.22 -9.39 -13.32
N TRP A 55 1.86 -8.21 -13.82
CA TRP A 55 2.38 -7.68 -15.07
C TRP A 55 3.89 -7.41 -15.00
N HIS A 56 4.37 -6.86 -13.89
CA HIS A 56 5.80 -6.68 -13.67
C HIS A 56 6.55 -8.02 -13.57
N ALA A 57 5.98 -9.01 -12.87
CA ALA A 57 6.55 -10.35 -12.78
C ALA A 57 6.62 -11.04 -14.17
N LEU A 58 5.55 -10.94 -14.97
CA LEU A 58 5.52 -11.45 -16.34
C LEU A 58 6.57 -10.77 -17.22
N LYS A 59 6.72 -9.45 -17.10
CA LYS A 59 7.74 -8.68 -17.84
C LYS A 59 9.16 -9.11 -17.47
N LEU A 60 9.43 -9.40 -16.20
CA LEU A 60 10.72 -9.94 -15.74
C LEU A 60 10.95 -11.36 -16.28
N TRP A 61 9.89 -12.18 -16.32
CA TRP A 61 9.95 -13.54 -16.84
C TRP A 61 10.28 -13.57 -18.34
N VAL A 62 9.60 -12.75 -19.15
CA VAL A 62 9.89 -12.63 -20.60
C VAL A 62 11.30 -12.09 -20.84
N LYS A 63 11.81 -11.21 -19.97
CA LYS A 63 13.19 -10.70 -20.07
C LYS A 63 14.24 -11.68 -19.57
N GLY A 64 13.86 -12.80 -18.96
CA GLY A 64 14.78 -13.81 -18.43
C GLY A 64 15.75 -13.24 -17.39
N ALA A 65 15.26 -12.39 -16.47
CA ALA A 65 16.10 -11.72 -15.48
C ALA A 65 16.93 -12.74 -14.65
N PRO A 66 18.28 -12.76 -14.80
CA PRO A 66 19.11 -13.74 -14.09
C PRO A 66 19.19 -13.41 -12.61
N PHE A 67 19.02 -14.43 -11.77
CA PHE A 67 19.13 -14.31 -10.33
C PHE A 67 20.61 -14.35 -9.90
N TYR A 68 21.16 -13.23 -9.46
CA TYR A 68 22.51 -13.16 -8.91
C TYR A 68 22.49 -13.51 -7.42
N SER A 69 22.92 -14.73 -7.08
CA SER A 69 23.03 -15.16 -5.68
C SER A 69 24.17 -14.43 -4.98
N HIS A 70 23.90 -13.88 -3.79
CA HIS A 70 24.94 -13.23 -3.00
C HIS A 70 25.93 -14.26 -2.44
N PRO A 71 27.25 -14.00 -2.52
CA PRO A 71 28.29 -14.97 -2.15
C PRO A 71 28.26 -15.38 -0.67
N LYS A 72 27.58 -14.62 0.19
CA LYS A 72 27.40 -14.91 1.62
C LYS A 72 26.66 -16.21 1.90
N TYR A 73 25.87 -16.72 0.95
CA TYR A 73 25.07 -17.95 1.11
C TYR A 73 25.72 -19.21 0.50
N LEU A 74 26.87 -19.09 -0.18
CA LEU A 74 27.60 -20.25 -0.70
C LEU A 74 28.31 -21.02 0.44
N ALA A 75 28.87 -20.32 1.43
CA ALA A 75 29.66 -20.90 2.51
C ALA A 75 28.86 -21.71 3.56
N SER A 76 27.53 -21.57 3.60
CA SER A 76 26.66 -22.37 4.48
C SER A 76 26.33 -23.74 3.90
N ASN A 77 26.40 -23.90 2.57
CA ASN A 77 26.02 -25.15 1.90
C ASN A 77 27.14 -26.22 2.00
N GLU A 78 28.41 -25.78 2.08
CA GLU A 78 29.57 -26.70 2.18
C GLU A 78 29.70 -27.34 3.57
N ARG A 79 29.31 -26.65 4.65
CA ARG A 79 29.36 -27.20 6.02
C ARG A 79 28.29 -28.24 6.32
N GLN A 80 27.19 -28.25 5.56
CA GLN A 80 26.11 -29.22 5.75
C GLN A 80 26.38 -30.52 4.98
N ALA A 81 27.19 -30.49 3.91
CA ALA A 81 27.57 -31.66 3.12
C ALA A 81 28.67 -32.55 3.76
N SER A 82 29.45 -32.05 4.73
CA SER A 82 30.52 -32.84 5.39
C SER A 82 30.07 -33.54 6.69
N SER A 83 28.84 -33.31 7.15
CA SER A 83 28.30 -33.92 8.37
C SER A 83 27.41 -35.15 8.11
N ASP A 84 27.19 -35.49 6.84
CA ASP A 84 26.34 -36.60 6.38
C ASP A 84 27.17 -37.73 5.75
N LYS A 85 28.44 -37.87 6.17
CA LYS A 85 29.33 -38.96 5.77
C LYS A 85 30.04 -39.57 6.96
#